data_AF-A0A969EL52-F1
#
_entry.id   AF-A0A969EL52-F1
#
_cell.length_a   1.000
_cell.length_b   1.000
_cell.length_c   1.000
_cell.angle_alpha   90.00
_cell.angle_beta   90.00
_cell.angle_gamma   90.00
#
_symmetry.space_group_name_H-M   'P 1'
#
loop_
_entity.id
_entity.type
_entity.pdbx_description
1 polymer ?
#
loop_
_entity_poly.entity_id
_entity_poly.type
_entity_poly.pdbx_seq_one_letter_code
_entity_poly.pdbx_strand_id
1 'polypeptide(L)'
;MSRYNSEEHNSDLEFKIVRSTMNHFRKPETFTQLVEEEAISGWELLEKLDDGRVRFKRHINQRKRDPMLPAGIDPYRTQYGISEGSLGLFITLGIFIVMGIVGGIIALVESGAFHF
;
A
#
# COMPACT_ATOMS: atom_id res chain seq x y z
N MET A 1 31.97 -18.55 0.39
CA MET A 1 31.67 -17.19 -0.10
C MET A 1 31.48 -17.27 -1.61
N SER A 2 30.23 -17.32 -2.08
CA SER A 2 29.95 -17.20 -3.51
C SER A 2 30.16 -15.73 -3.89
N ARG A 3 31.16 -15.45 -4.74
CA ARG A 3 31.36 -14.12 -5.33
C ARG A 3 30.17 -13.83 -6.23
N TYR A 4 29.27 -12.97 -5.77
CA TYR A 4 28.26 -12.35 -6.61
C TYR A 4 29.02 -11.50 -7.64
N ASN A 5 29.01 -11.93 -8.91
CA ASN A 5 29.66 -11.18 -10.00
C ASN A 5 28.75 -9.99 -10.33
N SER A 6 28.97 -8.86 -9.66
CA SER A 6 28.12 -7.66 -9.73
C SER A 6 28.28 -6.84 -11.00
N GLU A 7 29.21 -7.21 -11.89
CA GLU A 7 29.72 -6.36 -12.97
C GLU A 7 29.23 -6.72 -14.39
N GLU A 8 28.47 -7.80 -14.59
CA GLU A 8 27.84 -8.08 -15.88
C GLU A 8 26.33 -7.77 -15.81
N HIS A 9 25.97 -6.56 -16.29
CA HIS A 9 24.60 -6.16 -16.68
C HIS A 9 23.56 -5.88 -15.56
N ASN A 10 23.96 -5.32 -14.42
CA ASN A 10 23.01 -4.66 -13.50
C ASN A 10 22.39 -3.35 -14.06
N SER A 11 22.87 -2.85 -15.22
CA SER A 11 22.35 -1.64 -15.87
C SER A 11 20.92 -1.77 -16.36
N ASP A 12 20.42 -3.01 -16.55
CA ASP A 12 19.16 -3.27 -17.24
C ASP A 12 18.04 -3.69 -16.29
N LEU A 13 18.33 -3.74 -14.98
CA LEU A 13 17.38 -4.10 -13.94
C LEU A 13 17.10 -2.91 -13.03
N GLU A 14 15.84 -2.72 -12.73
CA GLU A 14 15.38 -1.81 -11.69
C GLU A 14 14.75 -2.61 -10.54
N PHE A 15 14.76 -1.99 -9.36
CA PHE A 15 14.30 -2.61 -8.12
C PHE A 15 13.33 -1.69 -7.41
N LYS A 16 12.35 -2.28 -6.74
CA LYS A 16 11.48 -1.56 -5.80
C LYS A 16 11.19 -2.38 -4.57
N ILE A 17 10.80 -1.69 -3.50
CA ILE A 17 10.30 -2.31 -2.28
C ILE A 17 8.87 -1.84 -2.07
N VAL A 18 7.94 -2.78 -2.09
CA VAL A 18 6.55 -2.54 -1.70
C VAL A 18 6.43 -2.74 -0.20
N ARG A 19 5.81 -1.77 0.48
CA ARG A 19 5.63 -1.74 1.92
C ARG A 19 4.14 -1.87 2.27
N SER A 20 3.86 -2.48 3.41
CA SER A 20 2.54 -2.53 4.03
C SER A 20 2.66 -2.18 5.51
N THR A 21 1.95 -1.15 5.93
CA THR A 21 1.91 -0.70 7.34
C THR A 21 1.35 -1.75 8.30
N MET A 22 0.38 -2.58 7.89
CA MET A 22 -0.29 -3.55 8.78
C MET A 22 0.21 -5.00 8.61
N ASN A 23 1.43 -5.20 8.12
CA ASN A 23 2.00 -6.54 7.89
C ASN A 23 1.11 -7.47 7.05
N HIS A 24 0.45 -6.94 6.02
CA HIS A 24 -0.48 -7.68 5.16
C HIS A 24 0.17 -8.89 4.49
N PHE A 25 1.48 -8.87 4.25
CA PHE A 25 2.20 -9.96 3.58
C PHE A 25 2.44 -11.19 4.48
N ARG A 26 2.00 -11.14 5.74
CA ARG A 26 1.88 -12.32 6.59
C ARG A 26 0.80 -13.28 6.09
N LYS A 27 -0.26 -12.76 5.48
CA LYS A 27 -1.36 -13.56 4.91
C LYS A 27 -0.93 -14.07 3.53
N PRO A 28 -0.87 -15.40 3.31
CA PRO A 28 -0.43 -15.96 2.03
C PRO A 28 -1.28 -15.47 0.86
N GLU A 29 -2.58 -15.31 1.04
CA GLU A 29 -3.51 -14.87 0.00
C GLU A 29 -3.16 -13.46 -0.47
N THR A 30 -2.91 -12.56 0.48
CA THR A 30 -2.53 -11.17 0.19
C THR A 30 -1.15 -11.08 -0.44
N PHE A 31 -0.21 -11.92 -0.02
CA PHE A 31 1.12 -11.99 -0.64
C PHE A 31 1.04 -12.48 -2.09
N THR A 32 0.27 -13.54 -2.36
CA THR A 32 0.04 -14.04 -3.73
C THR A 32 -0.59 -12.97 -4.61
N GLN A 33 -1.64 -12.30 -4.10
CA GLN A 33 -2.30 -11.22 -4.81
C GLN A 33 -1.32 -10.08 -5.14
N LEU A 34 -0.46 -9.67 -4.19
CA LEU A 34 0.57 -8.66 -4.45
C LEU A 34 1.47 -9.09 -5.62
N VAL A 35 1.96 -10.34 -5.60
CA VAL A 35 2.87 -10.83 -6.65
C VAL A 35 2.19 -10.84 -8.02
N GLU A 36 0.92 -11.25 -8.09
CA GLU A 36 0.12 -11.24 -9.32
C GLU A 36 -0.11 -9.81 -9.85
N GLU A 37 -0.50 -8.87 -8.98
CA GLU A 37 -0.68 -7.46 -9.34
C GLU A 37 0.61 -6.84 -9.88
N GLU A 38 1.75 -7.12 -9.23
CA GLU A 38 3.05 -6.62 -9.64
C GLU A 38 3.53 -7.24 -10.96
N ALA A 39 3.22 -8.52 -11.20
CA ALA A 39 3.54 -9.21 -12.44
C ALA A 39 2.86 -8.58 -13.67
N ILE A 40 1.67 -7.96 -13.53
CA ILE A 40 1.00 -7.22 -14.60
C ILE A 40 1.89 -6.11 -15.16
N SER A 41 2.64 -5.44 -14.27
CA SER A 41 3.58 -4.38 -14.61
C SER A 41 4.98 -4.91 -14.97
N GLY A 42 5.15 -6.23 -15.06
CA GLY A 42 6.42 -6.88 -15.37
C GLY A 42 7.40 -6.94 -14.19
N TRP A 43 6.93 -6.70 -12.96
CA TRP A 43 7.76 -6.90 -11.77
C TRP A 43 7.80 -8.37 -11.38
N GLU A 44 8.99 -8.84 -11.07
CA GLU A 44 9.25 -10.20 -10.61
C GLU A 44 9.65 -10.16 -9.14
N LEU A 45 9.10 -11.10 -8.36
CA LEU A 45 9.48 -11.26 -6.96
C LEU A 45 10.97 -11.56 -6.87
N LEU A 46 11.69 -10.75 -6.10
CA LEU A 46 13.09 -10.99 -5.79
C LEU A 46 13.24 -11.62 -4.40
N GLU A 47 12.63 -11.00 -3.39
CA GLU A 47 12.79 -11.41 -1.99
C GLU A 47 11.64 -10.88 -1.13
N LYS A 48 11.12 -11.70 -0.21
CA LYS A 48 10.26 -11.24 0.89
C LYS A 48 11.16 -10.90 2.08
N LEU A 49 11.30 -9.61 2.40
CA LEU A 49 12.21 -9.15 3.46
C LEU A 49 11.62 -9.41 4.85
N ASP A 50 10.32 -9.15 5.02
CA ASP A 50 9.56 -9.45 6.24
C ASP A 50 8.04 -9.49 5.90
N ASP A 51 7.17 -9.40 6.90
CA ASP A 51 5.71 -9.41 6.71
C ASP A 51 5.14 -8.07 6.22
N GLY A 52 5.94 -7.01 6.20
CA GLY A 52 5.56 -5.66 5.77
C GLY A 52 6.34 -5.17 4.54
N ARG A 53 7.35 -5.89 4.05
CA ARG A 53 8.23 -5.45 2.96
C ARG A 53 8.57 -6.58 2.00
N VAL A 54 8.34 -6.34 0.71
CA VAL A 54 8.67 -7.26 -0.38
C VAL A 54 9.47 -6.50 -1.43
N ARG A 55 10.58 -7.09 -1.87
CA ARG A 55 11.44 -6.55 -2.93
C ARG A 55 11.14 -7.23 -4.25
N PHE A 56 11.02 -6.41 -5.30
CA PHE A 56 10.83 -6.83 -6.67
C PHE A 56 11.97 -6.33 -7.55
N LYS A 57 12.17 -7.01 -8.68
CA LYS A 57 13.05 -6.61 -9.77
C LYS A 57 12.26 -6.54 -11.08
N ARG A 58 12.69 -5.70 -12.01
CA ARG A 58 12.09 -5.61 -13.35
C ARG A 58 13.14 -5.19 -14.36
N HIS A 59 13.04 -5.66 -15.60
CA HIS A 59 13.89 -5.17 -16.67
C HIS A 59 13.46 -3.76 -17.11
N ILE A 60 14.42 -2.84 -17.26
CA ILE A 60 14.17 -1.44 -17.70
C ILE A 60 13.45 -1.39 -19.05
N ASN A 61 13.66 -2.38 -19.93
CA ASN A 61 12.92 -2.48 -21.19
C ASN A 61 11.39 -2.61 -21.01
N GLN A 62 10.92 -3.09 -19.87
CA GLN A 62 9.48 -3.17 -19.56
C GLN A 62 8.85 -1.78 -19.40
N ARG A 63 9.63 -0.73 -19.10
CA ARG A 63 9.13 0.65 -19.01
C ARG A 63 8.41 1.12 -20.28
N LYS A 64 8.83 0.61 -21.44
CA LYS A 64 8.20 0.92 -22.74
C LYS A 64 6.74 0.45 -22.81
N ARG A 65 6.36 -0.51 -21.97
CA ARG A 65 5.00 -1.06 -21.86
C ARG A 65 4.18 -0.40 -20.76
N ASP A 66 4.77 0.46 -19.93
CA ASP A 66 4.06 1.19 -18.87
C ASP A 66 2.83 1.97 -19.43
N PRO A 67 2.91 2.65 -20.60
CA PRO A 67 1.74 3.32 -21.19
C PRO A 67 0.62 2.38 -21.65
N MET A 68 0.89 1.08 -21.77
CA MET A 68 -0.07 0.05 -22.21
C MET A 68 -0.73 -0.66 -21.01
N LEU A 69 -0.40 -0.27 -19.78
CA LEU A 69 -0.98 -0.88 -18.59
C LEU A 69 -2.48 -0.51 -18.46
N PRO A 70 -3.29 -1.39 -17.85
CA PRO A 70 -4.68 -1.08 -17.56
C PRO A 70 -4.82 0.20 -16.73
N ALA A 71 -5.92 0.93 -16.93
CA ALA A 71 -6.21 2.13 -16.17
C ALA A 71 -6.22 1.85 -14.66
N GLY A 72 -5.53 2.68 -13.88
CA GLY A 72 -5.42 2.55 -12.42
C GLY A 72 -4.26 1.69 -11.93
N ILE A 73 -3.49 1.04 -12.81
CA ILE A 73 -2.26 0.33 -12.44
C ILE A 73 -1.09 1.30 -12.46
N ASP A 74 -0.54 1.58 -11.28
CA ASP A 74 0.71 2.33 -11.13
C ASP A 74 1.90 1.35 -11.00
N PRO A 75 2.77 1.24 -12.03
CA PRO A 75 3.91 0.34 -12.00
C PRO A 75 4.95 0.72 -10.93
N TYR A 76 4.98 1.95 -10.44
CA TYR A 76 5.95 2.41 -9.45
C TYR A 76 5.36 2.55 -8.04
N ARG A 77 4.17 2.00 -7.78
CA ARG A 77 3.61 1.98 -6.43
C ARG A 77 4.57 1.30 -5.45
N THR A 78 4.70 1.90 -4.26
CA THR A 78 5.58 1.42 -3.18
C THR A 78 4.82 1.13 -1.88
N GLN A 79 3.51 1.39 -1.84
CA GLN A 79 2.66 1.16 -0.69
C GLN A 79 1.51 0.22 -1.08
N TYR A 80 1.26 -0.78 -0.26
CA TYR A 80 0.17 -1.73 -0.39
C TYR A 80 -0.88 -1.46 0.70
N GLY A 81 -2.13 -1.28 0.28
CA GLY A 81 -3.23 -0.91 1.17
C GLY A 81 -3.23 0.57 1.56
N ILE A 82 -3.84 0.87 2.72
CA ILE A 82 -3.98 2.23 3.24
C ILE A 82 -2.63 2.69 3.81
N SER A 83 -2.16 3.86 3.38
CA SER A 83 -0.95 4.48 3.94
C SER A 83 -1.17 4.97 5.38
N GLU A 84 -0.11 5.04 6.18
CA GLU A 84 -0.15 5.57 7.57
C GLU A 84 -0.82 6.94 7.67
N GLY A 85 -0.51 7.85 6.75
CA GLY A 85 -1.10 9.19 6.73
C GLY A 85 -2.62 9.16 6.49
N SER A 86 -3.07 8.34 5.54
CA SER A 86 -4.52 8.16 5.29
C SER A 86 -5.24 7.48 6.45
N LEU A 87 -4.61 6.49 7.10
CA LEU A 87 -5.18 5.86 8.29
C LEU A 87 -5.36 6.87 9.43
N GLY A 88 -4.32 7.67 9.70
CA GLY A 88 -4.36 8.74 10.70
C GLY A 88 -5.49 9.72 10.42
N LEU A 89 -5.64 10.16 9.18
CA LEU A 89 -6.71 11.07 8.76
C LEU A 89 -8.10 10.47 8.99
N PHE A 90 -8.33 9.20 8.66
CA PHE A 90 -9.61 8.53 8.92
C PHE A 90 -9.91 8.42 10.41
N ILE A 91 -8.91 8.10 11.24
CA ILE A 91 -9.07 8.05 12.70
C ILE A 91 -9.42 9.45 13.23
N THR A 92 -8.68 10.48 12.84
CA THR A 92 -8.94 11.86 13.25
C THR A 92 -10.34 12.32 12.85
N LEU A 93 -10.74 12.08 11.59
CA LEU A 93 -12.06 12.43 11.10
C LEU A 93 -13.16 11.67 11.87
N GLY A 94 -12.95 10.38 12.13
CA GLY A 94 -13.86 9.56 12.94
C GLY A 94 -14.05 10.13 14.35
N ILE A 95 -12.97 10.55 15.01
CA ILE A 95 -13.03 11.20 16.34
C ILE A 95 -13.85 12.49 16.26
N PHE A 96 -13.61 13.35 15.27
CA PHE A 96 -14.36 14.59 15.12
C PHE A 96 -15.86 14.36 14.87
N ILE A 97 -16.20 13.34 14.07
CA ILE A 97 -17.60 12.96 13.83
C ILE A 97 -18.26 12.50 15.13
N VAL A 98 -17.61 11.60 15.88
CA VAL A 98 -18.14 11.11 17.17
C VAL A 98 -18.29 12.26 18.17
N MET A 99 -17.29 13.13 18.28
CA MET A 99 -17.36 14.33 19.14
C MET A 99 -18.49 15.26 18.72
N GLY A 100 -18.71 15.46 17.42
CA GLY A 100 -19.82 16.25 16.90
C GLY A 100 -21.19 15.63 17.22
N ILE A 101 -21.32 14.31 17.10
CA ILE A 101 -22.55 13.58 17.45
C ILE A 101 -22.82 13.70 18.95
N VAL A 102 -21.82 13.43 19.80
CA VAL A 102 -21.96 13.51 21.26
C VAL A 102 -22.30 14.93 21.70
N GLY A 103 -21.57 15.93 21.19
CA GLY A 103 -21.85 17.34 21.46
C GLY A 103 -23.25 17.77 21.00
N GLY A 104 -23.68 17.30 19.82
CA GLY A 104 -25.02 17.54 19.30
C GLY A 104 -26.12 16.91 20.18
N ILE A 105 -25.92 15.67 20.65
CA ILE A 105 -26.84 15.00 21.57
C ILE A 105 -26.95 15.78 22.89
N ILE A 106 -25.82 16.19 23.47
CA ILE A 106 -25.81 16.97 24.72
C ILE A 106 -26.57 18.29 24.53
N ALA A 107 -26.29 19.02 23.45
CA ALA A 107 -26.97 20.28 23.14
C ALA A 107 -28.48 20.09 22.94
N LEU A 108 -28.90 19.00 22.29
CA LEU A 108 -30.32 18.67 22.12
C LEU A 108 -31.01 18.36 23.45
N VAL A 109 -30.36 17.62 24.35
CA VAL A 109 -30.86 17.34 25.70
C VAL A 109 -30.99 18.63 26.51
N GLU A 110 -29.97 19.49 26.48
CA GLU A 110 -29.98 20.78 27.19
C GLU A 110 -31.03 21.76 26.64
N SER A 111 -31.31 21.72 25.33
CA SER A 111 -32.29 22.61 24.68
C SER A 111 -33.76 22.27 25.01
N GLY A 112 -34.03 21.23 25.80
CA GLY A 112 -35.39 20.83 26.17
C GLY A 112 -36.18 20.18 25.02
N ALA A 113 -35.51 19.75 23.95
CA ALA A 113 -36.16 19.10 22.80
C ALA A 113 -36.78 17.71 23.13
N PHE A 114 -36.48 17.16 24.31
CA PHE A 114 -37.09 15.95 24.86
C PHE A 114 -37.94 16.28 26.09
N HIS A 115 -39.10 16.91 25.88
CA HIS A 115 -40.19 16.89 26.84
C HIS A 115 -41.13 15.72 26.48
N PHE A 116 -41.12 14.67 27.30
CA PHE A 116 -42.17 13.66 27.37
C PHE A 116 -43.37 14.20 28.16
#